data_AF-A0A8B6BDD6-F1
#
_entry.id   AF-A0A8B6BDD6-F1
#
_cell.length_a   1.000
_cell.length_b   1.000
_cell.length_c   1.000
_cell.angle_alpha   90.00
_cell.angle_beta   90.00
_cell.angle_gamma   90.00
#
_symmetry.space_group_name_H-M   'P 1'
#
loop_
_entity.id
_entity.type
_entity.pdbx_description
1 polymer ?
#
loop_
_entity_poly.entity_id
_entity_poly.type
_entity_poly.pdbx_seq_one_letter_code
_entity_poly.pdbx_strand_id
1 'polypeptide(L)'
;MMHNKNVFFKSEPKQSIQKIRIWDIKKTKKHLGEAICRLLPFIHAFSGCDTTSRVFGLGKGALLKKVKSSAYLQDQSQLFLQKSSKDQVVKAGEEVLVDLYGGVQSVEGLDLLRYRKFASKVVVGNVFVQVHTLPPTSDAAKLHSMRTFYQTQIWIGEGHDLDPNQWGWYTSENKLMPVRCLLPPAPQKLLKVIRCNCKQNCDSRRCSCRKHGIDCSASCGECRGINCSNSSIVTQSDLDDL
;
A
#
# COMPACT_ATOMS: atom_id res chain seq x y z
N MET A 1 -8.62 -26.74 -23.64
CA MET A 1 -9.11 -25.89 -24.76
C MET A 1 -10.60 -25.59 -24.59
N MET A 2 -10.98 -24.44 -24.01
CA MET A 2 -12.35 -23.93 -23.95
C MET A 2 -12.58 -22.91 -25.08
N HIS A 3 -12.41 -23.31 -26.34
CA HIS A 3 -12.61 -22.42 -27.48
C HIS A 3 -13.87 -22.79 -28.25
N ASN A 4 -15.05 -22.46 -27.69
CA ASN A 4 -16.17 -21.93 -28.50
C ASN A 4 -17.45 -21.57 -27.75
N LYS A 5 -17.65 -21.98 -26.50
CA LYS A 5 -18.93 -21.71 -25.81
C LYS A 5 -19.12 -20.21 -25.54
N ASN A 6 -20.31 -19.68 -25.85
CA ASN A 6 -20.69 -18.34 -25.41
C ASN A 6 -20.89 -18.39 -23.89
N VAL A 7 -20.10 -17.60 -23.14
CA VAL A 7 -20.19 -17.53 -21.69
C VAL A 7 -20.86 -16.22 -21.31
N PHE A 8 -21.96 -16.31 -20.59
CA PHE A 8 -22.70 -15.16 -20.08
C PHE A 8 -22.78 -15.24 -18.56
N PHE A 9 -22.54 -14.12 -17.90
CA PHE A 9 -22.84 -13.96 -16.47
C PHE A 9 -24.13 -13.17 -16.34
N LYS A 10 -24.95 -13.55 -15.35
CA LYS A 10 -26.18 -12.84 -15.00
C LYS A 10 -26.08 -12.34 -13.57
N SER A 11 -26.58 -11.13 -13.31
CA SER A 11 -26.71 -10.65 -11.93
C SER A 11 -27.77 -11.48 -11.21
N GLU A 12 -27.59 -11.70 -9.91
CA GLU A 12 -28.67 -12.23 -9.09
C GLU A 12 -29.88 -11.27 -9.11
N PRO A 13 -31.10 -11.81 -9.25
CA PRO A 13 -32.30 -11.01 -9.15
C PRO A 13 -32.45 -10.51 -7.70
N LYS A 14 -32.53 -9.19 -7.51
CA LYS A 14 -32.85 -8.59 -6.21
C LYS A 14 -34.35 -8.30 -6.14
N GLN A 15 -34.98 -8.53 -4.98
CA GLN A 15 -36.41 -8.34 -4.77
C GLN A 15 -36.94 -6.96 -5.20
N SER A 16 -36.10 -5.92 -5.19
CA SER A 16 -36.46 -4.55 -5.57
C SER A 16 -36.06 -4.12 -6.99
N ILE A 17 -35.32 -4.94 -7.75
CA ILE A 17 -34.80 -4.59 -9.08
C ILE A 17 -35.10 -5.73 -10.06
N GLN A 18 -36.10 -5.53 -10.94
CA GLN A 18 -36.45 -6.49 -11.99
C GLN A 18 -35.43 -6.54 -13.15
N LYS A 19 -34.52 -5.57 -13.25
CA LYS A 19 -33.55 -5.48 -14.34
C LYS A 19 -32.34 -6.38 -14.10
N ILE A 20 -32.30 -7.52 -14.78
CA ILE A 20 -31.14 -8.42 -14.79
C ILE A 20 -30.04 -7.80 -15.68
N ARG A 21 -28.82 -7.71 -15.14
CA ARG A 21 -27.63 -7.37 -15.93
C ARG A 21 -27.05 -8.66 -16.50
N ILE A 22 -26.76 -8.65 -17.80
CA ILE A 22 -26.11 -9.75 -18.50
C ILE A 22 -24.76 -9.26 -19.01
N TRP A 23 -23.72 -10.00 -18.69
CA TRP A 23 -22.36 -9.75 -19.17
C TRP A 23 -21.96 -10.83 -20.16
N ASP A 24 -21.73 -10.42 -21.40
CA ASP A 24 -21.18 -11.25 -22.46
C ASP A 24 -19.65 -11.23 -22.36
N ILE A 25 -19.08 -12.36 -21.93
CA ILE A 25 -17.63 -12.46 -21.69
C ILE A 25 -16.83 -12.35 -22.98
N LYS A 26 -17.38 -12.76 -24.13
CA LYS A 26 -16.70 -12.59 -25.42
C LYS A 26 -16.62 -11.11 -25.79
N LYS A 27 -17.71 -10.36 -25.61
CA LYS A 27 -17.71 -8.89 -25.81
C LYS A 27 -16.78 -8.18 -24.84
N THR A 28 -16.78 -8.58 -23.56
CA THR A 28 -15.86 -8.02 -22.56
C THR A 28 -14.40 -8.29 -22.93
N LYS A 29 -14.05 -9.52 -23.33
CA LYS A 29 -12.69 -9.86 -23.80
C LYS A 29 -12.28 -9.02 -25.01
N LYS A 30 -13.17 -8.88 -26.01
CA LYS A 30 -12.92 -8.06 -27.20
C LYS A 30 -12.70 -6.59 -26.84
N HIS A 31 -13.49 -6.05 -25.91
CA HIS A 31 -13.39 -4.66 -25.48
C HIS A 31 -12.13 -4.37 -24.65
N LEU A 32 -11.72 -5.31 -23.79
CA LEU A 32 -10.51 -5.13 -22.97
C LEU A 32 -9.23 -5.34 -23.78
N GLY A 33 -9.26 -6.23 -24.78
CA GLY A 33 -8.08 -6.64 -25.52
C GLY A 33 -7.28 -7.71 -24.78
N GLU A 34 -6.49 -8.47 -25.53
CA GLU A 34 -5.80 -9.65 -25.00
C GLU A 34 -4.77 -9.30 -23.93
N ALA A 35 -3.97 -8.25 -24.14
CA ALA A 35 -2.96 -7.79 -23.19
C ALA A 35 -3.55 -7.51 -21.80
N ILE A 36 -4.61 -6.71 -21.75
CA ILE A 36 -5.27 -6.36 -20.48
C ILE A 36 -5.98 -7.57 -19.86
N CYS A 37 -6.58 -8.44 -20.69
CA CYS A 37 -7.18 -9.68 -20.20
C CYS A 37 -6.17 -10.57 -19.48
N ARG A 38 -4.92 -10.66 -19.97
CA ARG A 38 -3.86 -11.42 -19.30
C ARG A 38 -3.50 -10.83 -17.94
N LEU A 39 -3.60 -9.52 -17.77
CA LEU A 39 -3.28 -8.82 -16.51
C LEU A 39 -4.42 -8.84 -15.47
N LEU A 40 -5.61 -9.35 -15.80
CA LEU A 40 -6.75 -9.38 -14.88
C LEU A 40 -6.48 -10.14 -13.57
N PRO A 41 -5.75 -11.28 -13.52
CA PRO A 41 -5.42 -11.94 -12.27
C PRO A 41 -4.60 -11.03 -11.34
N PHE A 42 -3.58 -10.34 -11.87
CA PHE A 42 -2.83 -9.34 -11.11
C PHE A 42 -3.73 -8.21 -10.61
N ILE A 43 -4.53 -7.60 -11.51
CA ILE A 43 -5.41 -6.50 -11.13
C ILE A 43 -6.39 -6.93 -10.02
N HIS A 44 -6.91 -8.16 -10.09
CA HIS A 44 -7.82 -8.71 -9.11
C HIS A 44 -7.13 -8.91 -7.74
N ALA A 45 -6.00 -9.61 -7.70
CA ALA A 45 -5.27 -9.88 -6.46
C ALA A 45 -4.62 -8.62 -5.86
N PHE A 46 -3.96 -7.78 -6.66
CA PHE A 46 -3.23 -6.61 -6.16
C PHE A 46 -4.15 -5.54 -5.59
N SER A 47 -5.36 -5.38 -6.16
CA SER A 47 -6.39 -4.47 -5.60
C SER A 47 -7.20 -5.08 -4.46
N GLY A 48 -6.87 -6.32 -4.05
CA GLY A 48 -7.49 -7.08 -2.96
C GLY A 48 -8.48 -8.13 -3.44
N CYS A 49 -8.33 -9.36 -2.98
CA CYS A 49 -9.27 -10.47 -3.17
C CYS A 49 -9.50 -11.18 -1.82
N ASP A 50 -10.05 -12.39 -1.82
CA ASP A 50 -10.34 -13.11 -0.56
C ASP A 50 -9.05 -13.43 0.23
N THR A 51 -7.91 -13.53 -0.44
CA THR A 51 -6.61 -13.88 0.16
C THR A 51 -5.62 -12.72 0.20
N THR A 52 -5.91 -11.58 -0.43
CA THR A 52 -5.00 -10.43 -0.43
C THR A 52 -5.70 -9.18 0.08
N SER A 53 -4.98 -8.40 0.87
CA SER A 53 -5.50 -7.15 1.43
C SER A 53 -5.95 -6.19 0.35
N ARG A 54 -7.06 -5.48 0.59
CA ARG A 54 -7.44 -4.33 -0.22
C ARG A 54 -6.64 -3.11 0.21
N VAL A 55 -6.07 -2.41 -0.76
CA VAL A 55 -5.43 -1.11 -0.53
C VAL A 55 -6.51 -0.03 -0.35
N PHE A 56 -6.47 0.71 0.76
CA PHE A 56 -7.51 1.66 1.11
C PHE A 56 -7.67 2.75 0.04
N GLY A 57 -8.92 3.10 -0.29
CA GLY A 57 -9.23 4.12 -1.31
C GLY A 57 -9.00 3.66 -2.75
N LEU A 58 -8.35 2.52 -2.96
CA LEU A 58 -8.08 1.94 -4.27
C LEU A 58 -8.97 0.72 -4.50
N GLY A 59 -9.47 0.60 -5.73
CA GLY A 59 -10.34 -0.49 -6.14
C GLY A 59 -9.97 -1.02 -7.51
N LYS A 60 -10.53 -2.18 -7.89
CA LYS A 60 -10.27 -2.87 -9.16
C LYS A 60 -10.39 -1.94 -10.38
N GLY A 61 -11.42 -1.10 -10.40
CA GLY A 61 -11.62 -0.15 -11.50
C GLY A 61 -10.53 0.92 -11.60
N ALA A 62 -10.01 1.41 -10.47
CA ALA A 62 -8.94 2.40 -10.45
C ALA A 62 -7.63 1.81 -10.98
N LEU A 63 -7.25 0.62 -10.48
CA LEU A 63 -6.05 -0.09 -10.95
C LEU A 63 -6.18 -0.48 -12.42
N LEU A 64 -7.33 -1.04 -12.84
CA LEU A 64 -7.58 -1.37 -14.24
C LEU A 64 -7.42 -0.15 -15.15
N LYS A 65 -7.97 1.01 -14.76
CA LYS A 65 -7.85 2.24 -15.55
C LYS A 65 -6.39 2.66 -15.71
N LYS A 66 -5.61 2.64 -14.62
CA LYS A 66 -4.19 3.00 -14.62
C LYS A 66 -3.34 2.05 -15.48
N VAL A 67 -3.52 0.75 -15.32
CA VAL A 67 -2.83 -0.27 -16.13
C VAL A 67 -3.18 -0.14 -17.61
N LYS A 68 -4.46 0.11 -17.95
CA LYS A 68 -4.87 0.36 -19.34
C LYS A 68 -4.19 1.58 -19.98
N SER A 69 -3.86 2.60 -19.19
CA SER A 69 -3.28 3.84 -19.70
C SER A 69 -1.76 3.93 -19.65
N SER A 70 -1.06 2.94 -19.08
CA SER A 70 0.39 3.00 -18.89
C SER A 70 1.06 1.68 -19.29
N ALA A 71 1.88 1.71 -20.34
CA ALA A 71 2.69 0.57 -20.77
C ALA A 71 3.66 0.14 -19.65
N TYR A 72 4.27 1.11 -18.97
CA TYR A 72 5.13 0.84 -17.82
C TYR A 72 4.41 0.04 -16.73
N LEU A 73 3.17 0.41 -16.36
CA LEU A 73 2.41 -0.36 -15.37
C LEU A 73 1.98 -1.73 -15.90
N GLN A 74 1.81 -1.91 -17.21
CA GLN A 74 1.59 -3.24 -17.79
C GLN A 74 2.83 -4.11 -17.62
N ASP A 75 4.03 -3.55 -17.85
CA ASP A 75 5.29 -4.27 -17.64
C ASP A 75 5.48 -4.64 -16.16
N GLN A 76 5.23 -3.70 -15.24
CA GLN A 76 5.26 -3.99 -13.80
C GLN A 76 4.23 -5.06 -13.40
N SER A 77 3.03 -5.02 -13.98
CA SER A 77 1.97 -6.02 -13.73
C SER A 77 2.37 -7.41 -14.25
N GLN A 78 3.07 -7.48 -15.38
CA GLN A 78 3.48 -8.73 -16.00
C GLN A 78 4.48 -9.51 -15.14
N LEU A 79 5.30 -8.81 -14.33
CA LEU A 79 6.21 -9.44 -13.38
C LEU A 79 5.48 -10.33 -12.35
N PHE A 80 4.19 -10.11 -12.11
CA PHE A 80 3.38 -10.95 -11.22
C PHE A 80 2.84 -12.22 -11.87
N LEU A 81 2.97 -12.33 -13.19
CA LEU A 81 2.35 -13.39 -14.02
C LEU A 81 3.40 -14.20 -14.80
N GLN A 82 4.66 -14.07 -14.42
CA GLN A 82 5.79 -14.82 -14.95
C GLN A 82 6.73 -15.23 -13.82
N LYS A 83 7.75 -16.02 -14.14
CA LYS A 83 8.82 -16.34 -13.19
C LYS A 83 9.65 -15.09 -12.92
N SER A 84 9.49 -14.52 -11.73
CA SER A 84 10.18 -13.31 -11.27
C SER A 84 10.81 -13.55 -9.91
N SER A 85 11.93 -12.88 -9.64
CA SER A 85 12.55 -12.90 -8.32
C SER A 85 11.71 -12.13 -7.30
N LYS A 86 11.92 -12.39 -6.00
CA LYS A 86 11.26 -11.64 -4.93
C LYS A 86 11.54 -10.13 -5.06
N ASP A 87 12.77 -9.74 -5.36
CA ASP A 87 13.14 -8.32 -5.48
C ASP A 87 12.44 -7.64 -6.66
N GLN A 88 12.31 -8.34 -7.79
CA GLN A 88 11.54 -7.83 -8.93
C GLN A 88 10.06 -7.62 -8.58
N VAL A 89 9.45 -8.58 -7.89
CA VAL A 89 8.04 -8.52 -7.45
C VAL A 89 7.83 -7.37 -6.47
N VAL A 90 8.71 -7.23 -5.48
CA VAL A 90 8.62 -6.19 -4.46
C VAL A 90 8.77 -4.82 -5.10
N LYS A 91 9.79 -4.62 -5.94
CA LYS A 91 10.02 -3.37 -6.67
C LYS A 91 8.83 -3.03 -7.58
N ALA A 92 8.34 -3.99 -8.35
CA ALA A 92 7.22 -3.77 -9.25
C ALA A 92 5.93 -3.38 -8.52
N GLY A 93 5.63 -4.04 -7.40
CA GLY A 93 4.48 -3.70 -6.59
C GLY A 93 4.61 -2.33 -5.91
N GLU A 94 5.83 -1.95 -5.50
CA GLU A 94 6.10 -0.60 -5.00
C GLU A 94 5.83 0.46 -6.08
N GLU A 95 6.37 0.29 -7.28
CA GLU A 95 6.16 1.22 -8.42
C GLU A 95 4.68 1.36 -8.79
N VAL A 96 3.92 0.26 -8.76
CA VAL A 96 2.47 0.29 -8.98
C VAL A 96 1.78 1.11 -7.87
N LEU A 97 2.16 0.93 -6.61
CA LEU A 97 1.57 1.69 -5.50
C LEU A 97 1.96 3.17 -5.54
N VAL A 98 3.21 3.50 -5.86
CA VAL A 98 3.67 4.88 -6.03
C VAL A 98 2.79 5.60 -7.05
N ASP A 99 2.55 5.01 -8.23
CA ASP A 99 1.67 5.61 -9.24
C ASP A 99 0.21 5.75 -8.78
N LEU A 100 -0.33 4.72 -8.13
CA LEU A 100 -1.72 4.73 -7.65
C LEU A 100 -1.97 5.81 -6.60
N TYR A 101 -0.96 6.11 -5.79
CA TYR A 101 -1.00 7.19 -4.82
C TYR A 101 -0.54 8.54 -5.39
N GLY A 102 -0.17 8.63 -6.66
CA GLY A 102 0.25 9.88 -7.31
C GLY A 102 1.63 10.37 -6.84
N GLY A 103 2.54 9.44 -6.61
CA GLY A 103 3.97 9.71 -6.51
C GLY A 103 4.65 9.72 -7.88
N VAL A 104 5.95 10.02 -7.88
CA VAL A 104 6.78 10.05 -9.10
C VAL A 104 7.46 8.69 -9.28
N GLN A 105 7.04 7.95 -10.31
CA GLN A 105 7.58 6.63 -10.64
C GLN A 105 9.10 6.66 -10.83
N SER A 106 9.80 5.61 -10.37
CA SER A 106 11.26 5.45 -10.49
C SER A 106 12.13 6.55 -9.85
N VAL A 107 11.52 7.48 -9.11
CA VAL A 107 12.21 8.58 -8.42
C VAL A 107 11.84 8.60 -6.94
N GLU A 108 10.56 8.42 -6.61
CA GLU A 108 10.03 8.51 -5.25
C GLU A 108 9.66 7.11 -4.73
N GLY A 109 10.32 6.67 -3.66
CA GLY A 109 9.93 5.45 -2.93
C GLY A 109 8.67 5.68 -2.07
N LEU A 110 8.04 4.58 -1.62
CA LEU A 110 6.78 4.66 -0.87
C LEU A 110 6.90 5.43 0.44
N ASP A 111 8.00 5.28 1.18
CA ASP A 111 8.15 5.94 2.47
C ASP A 111 8.31 7.47 2.31
N LEU A 112 9.04 7.93 1.29
CA LEU A 112 9.13 9.35 0.95
C LEU A 112 7.77 9.91 0.51
N LEU A 113 7.06 9.18 -0.36
CA LEU A 113 5.70 9.53 -0.79
C LEU A 113 4.73 9.62 0.39
N ARG A 114 4.84 8.67 1.31
CA ARG A 114 4.02 8.60 2.53
C ARG A 114 4.31 9.77 3.44
N TYR A 115 5.58 10.09 3.68
CA TYR A 115 5.99 11.24 4.48
C TYR A 115 5.49 12.57 3.86
N ARG A 116 5.71 12.78 2.56
CA ARG A 116 5.25 13.98 1.85
C ARG A 116 3.74 14.17 1.97
N LYS A 117 2.95 13.09 1.80
CA LYS A 117 1.48 13.14 1.95
C LYS A 117 1.03 13.33 3.40
N PHE A 118 1.77 12.80 4.36
CA PHE A 118 1.51 13.06 5.77
C PHE A 118 1.75 14.55 6.08
N ALA A 119 2.93 15.07 5.74
CA ALA A 119 3.30 16.47 5.97
C ALA A 119 2.30 17.44 5.33
N SER A 120 1.88 17.19 4.09
CA SER A 120 0.89 18.05 3.41
C SER A 120 -0.47 18.06 4.14
N LYS A 121 -0.93 16.92 4.66
CA LYS A 121 -2.17 16.84 5.43
C LYS A 121 -2.09 17.53 6.79
N VAL A 122 -0.94 17.45 7.46
CA VAL A 122 -0.69 18.14 8.73
C VAL A 122 -0.65 19.67 8.54
N VAL A 123 -0.06 20.16 7.45
CA VAL A 123 0.04 21.60 7.16
C VAL A 123 -1.33 22.20 6.82
N VAL A 124 -2.18 21.45 6.08
CA VAL A 124 -3.47 21.96 5.57
C VAL A 124 -4.61 21.87 6.61
N GLY A 125 -4.49 21.06 7.66
CA GLY A 125 -5.63 20.81 8.57
C GLY A 125 -5.28 20.75 10.06
N ASN A 126 -6.16 21.32 10.89
CA ASN A 126 -6.23 21.09 12.34
C ASN A 126 -6.84 19.71 12.70
N VAL A 127 -6.87 18.76 11.77
CA VAL A 127 -7.58 17.48 11.91
C VAL A 127 -6.60 16.32 11.98
N PHE A 128 -6.90 15.34 12.83
CA PHE A 128 -6.14 14.11 12.96
C PHE A 128 -5.98 13.40 11.60
N VAL A 129 -4.75 13.10 11.20
CA VAL A 129 -4.48 12.42 9.93
C VAL A 129 -4.99 10.98 10.03
N GLN A 130 -5.97 10.64 9.18
CA GLN A 130 -6.43 9.26 9.05
C GLN A 130 -5.35 8.42 8.33
N VAL A 131 -4.57 7.67 9.11
CA VAL A 131 -3.37 6.94 8.65
C VAL A 131 -3.66 5.98 7.48
N HIS A 132 -4.84 5.38 7.44
CA HIS A 132 -5.26 4.47 6.37
C HIS A 132 -5.43 5.17 5.01
N THR A 133 -5.53 6.51 4.98
CA THR A 133 -5.62 7.30 3.74
C THR A 133 -4.25 7.65 3.15
N LEU A 134 -3.16 7.28 3.82
CA LEU A 134 -1.79 7.44 3.34
C LEU A 134 -1.38 6.20 2.49
N PRO A 135 -0.37 6.33 1.62
CA PRO A 135 0.26 5.18 0.96
C PRO A 135 0.74 4.17 2.00
N PRO A 136 0.72 2.85 1.73
CA PRO A 136 1.31 1.88 2.65
C PRO A 136 2.80 2.18 2.90
N THR A 137 3.35 1.68 4.01
CA THR A 137 4.81 1.66 4.21
C THR A 137 5.45 0.69 3.23
N SER A 138 6.74 0.85 2.94
CA SER A 138 7.46 -0.08 2.06
C SER A 138 7.42 -1.51 2.57
N ASP A 139 7.47 -1.74 3.90
CA ASP A 139 7.33 -3.07 4.51
C ASP A 139 5.95 -3.71 4.24
N ALA A 140 4.87 -2.95 4.44
CA ALA A 140 3.53 -3.43 4.17
C ALA A 140 3.30 -3.69 2.67
N ALA A 141 3.84 -2.82 1.81
CA ALA A 141 3.80 -2.98 0.36
C ALA A 141 4.57 -4.22 -0.10
N LYS A 142 5.77 -4.46 0.43
CA LYS A 142 6.57 -5.66 0.18
C LYS A 142 5.78 -6.94 0.45
N LEU A 143 5.19 -7.06 1.65
CA LEU A 143 4.41 -8.23 2.03
C LEU A 143 3.14 -8.40 1.17
N HIS A 144 2.46 -7.29 0.84
CA HIS A 144 1.31 -7.31 -0.07
C HIS A 144 1.67 -7.77 -1.48
N SER A 145 2.79 -7.30 -2.02
CA SER A 145 3.32 -7.72 -3.32
C SER A 145 3.67 -9.20 -3.32
N MET A 146 4.36 -9.69 -2.29
CA MET A 146 4.73 -11.11 -2.18
C MET A 146 3.50 -12.03 -2.12
N ARG A 147 2.49 -11.68 -1.32
CA ARG A 147 1.24 -12.47 -1.27
C ARG A 147 0.47 -12.40 -2.57
N THR A 148 0.45 -11.22 -3.21
CA THR A 148 -0.19 -11.06 -4.52
C THR A 148 0.46 -11.95 -5.56
N PHE A 149 1.80 -11.98 -5.62
CA PHE A 149 2.54 -12.85 -6.51
C PHE A 149 2.22 -14.32 -6.26
N TYR A 150 2.31 -14.79 -5.01
CA TYR A 150 1.94 -16.16 -4.69
C TYR A 150 0.53 -16.49 -5.18
N GLN A 151 -0.44 -15.62 -4.92
CA GLN A 151 -1.82 -15.84 -5.33
C GLN A 151 -1.99 -15.90 -6.85
N THR A 152 -1.32 -15.01 -7.60
CA THR A 152 -1.40 -15.01 -9.06
C THR A 152 -0.71 -16.23 -9.67
N GLN A 153 0.43 -16.66 -9.12
CA GLN A 153 1.13 -17.87 -9.57
C GLN A 153 0.29 -19.12 -9.37
N ILE A 154 -0.43 -19.24 -8.25
CA ILE A 154 -1.40 -20.33 -8.03
C ILE A 154 -2.51 -20.30 -9.09
N TRP A 155 -3.08 -19.14 -9.41
CA TRP A 155 -4.16 -19.02 -10.39
C TRP A 155 -3.74 -19.33 -11.83
N ILE A 156 -2.50 -19.04 -12.21
CA ILE A 156 -2.00 -19.35 -13.55
C ILE A 156 -1.38 -20.75 -13.67
N GLY A 157 -1.33 -21.51 -12.58
CA GLY A 157 -0.81 -22.90 -12.57
C GLY A 157 0.69 -23.03 -12.34
N GLU A 158 1.40 -21.95 -12.05
CA GLU A 158 2.87 -21.92 -11.86
C GLU A 158 3.29 -21.94 -10.37
N GLY A 159 2.34 -21.94 -9.44
CA GLY A 159 2.62 -21.81 -8.00
C GLY A 159 2.99 -23.10 -7.25
N HIS A 160 3.14 -24.25 -7.92
CA HIS A 160 3.32 -25.55 -7.28
C HIS A 160 4.62 -25.67 -6.45
N ASP A 161 5.69 -25.02 -6.89
CA ASP A 161 6.99 -25.02 -6.20
C ASP A 161 7.17 -23.86 -5.21
N LEU A 162 6.16 -23.01 -5.04
CA LEU A 162 6.26 -21.86 -4.15
C LEU A 162 5.89 -22.24 -2.72
N ASP A 163 6.83 -22.08 -1.79
CA ASP A 163 6.53 -22.16 -0.36
C ASP A 163 5.81 -20.88 0.10
N PRO A 164 4.53 -20.92 0.53
CA PRO A 164 3.81 -19.74 0.99
C PRO A 164 4.54 -18.99 2.13
N ASN A 165 5.28 -19.70 3.00
CA ASN A 165 6.04 -19.07 4.09
C ASN A 165 7.15 -18.13 3.59
N GLN A 166 7.61 -18.35 2.36
CA GLN A 166 8.59 -17.52 1.68
C GLN A 166 7.97 -16.31 0.96
N TRP A 167 6.63 -16.23 0.91
CA TRP A 167 5.87 -15.25 0.12
C TRP A 167 4.84 -14.47 0.96
N GLY A 168 5.18 -14.17 2.21
CA GLY A 168 4.40 -13.27 3.06
C GLY A 168 3.22 -13.94 3.77
N TRP A 169 3.23 -15.26 3.86
CA TRP A 169 2.33 -16.08 4.67
C TRP A 169 3.09 -16.78 5.80
N TYR A 170 2.37 -17.31 6.77
CA TYR A 170 2.87 -18.29 7.73
C TYR A 170 1.77 -19.32 8.04
N THR A 171 2.16 -20.55 8.33
CA THR A 171 1.20 -21.58 8.77
C THR A 171 0.94 -21.48 10.27
N SER A 172 -0.34 -21.42 10.66
CA SER A 172 -0.78 -21.50 12.05
C SER A 172 -2.06 -22.33 12.10
N GLU A 173 -2.12 -23.35 12.97
CA GLU A 173 -3.28 -24.24 13.10
C GLU A 173 -3.77 -24.82 11.76
N ASN A 174 -2.85 -25.28 10.91
CA ASN A 174 -3.13 -25.77 9.54
C ASN A 174 -3.82 -24.76 8.62
N LYS A 175 -3.74 -23.46 8.93
CA LYS A 175 -4.23 -22.37 8.09
C LYS A 175 -3.09 -21.46 7.67
N LEU A 176 -3.15 -20.97 6.44
CA LEU A 176 -2.27 -19.91 5.98
C LEU A 176 -2.77 -18.57 6.50
N MET A 177 -1.91 -17.91 7.27
CA MET A 177 -2.17 -16.60 7.87
C MET A 177 -1.24 -15.57 7.23
N PRO A 178 -1.71 -14.35 6.91
CA PRO A 178 -0.87 -13.36 6.28
C PRO A 178 0.10 -12.76 7.29
N VAL A 179 1.37 -12.65 6.92
CA VAL A 179 2.33 -11.80 7.65
C VAL A 179 1.90 -10.34 7.45
N ARG A 180 1.53 -9.65 8.52
CA ARG A 180 0.91 -8.31 8.42
C ARG A 180 1.95 -7.20 8.28
N CYS A 181 2.94 -7.20 9.17
CA CYS A 181 4.08 -6.29 9.18
C CYS A 181 5.28 -7.04 9.75
N LEU A 182 6.48 -6.71 9.29
CA LEU A 182 7.75 -7.09 9.92
C LEU A 182 8.26 -5.99 10.85
N LEU A 183 7.85 -4.75 10.59
CA LEU A 183 8.21 -3.58 11.37
C LEU A 183 7.07 -3.13 12.31
N PRO A 184 7.39 -2.45 13.43
CA PRO A 184 6.37 -1.83 14.27
C PRO A 184 5.56 -0.78 13.47
N PRO A 185 4.27 -0.58 13.78
CA PRO A 185 3.36 0.30 13.01
C PRO A 185 3.77 1.78 13.03
N ALA A 186 4.61 2.18 13.98
CA ALA A 186 5.28 3.46 14.02
C ALA A 186 6.59 3.32 14.85
N PRO A 187 7.60 4.15 14.59
CA PRO A 187 8.73 4.33 15.51
C PRO A 187 8.26 4.50 16.95
N GLN A 188 8.95 3.86 17.89
CA GLN A 188 8.55 3.87 19.30
C GLN A 188 8.52 5.29 19.90
N LYS A 189 9.34 6.20 19.37
CA LYS A 189 9.35 7.63 19.69
C LYS A 189 8.03 8.33 19.28
N LEU A 190 7.40 7.91 18.18
CA LEU A 190 6.11 8.45 17.72
C LEU A 190 4.91 7.86 18.46
N LEU A 191 4.96 6.61 18.93
CA LEU A 191 3.89 6.05 19.77
C LEU A 191 3.82 6.75 21.14
N LYS A 192 4.94 7.33 21.57
CA LYS A 192 5.03 8.27 22.67
C LYS A 192 4.84 9.68 22.14
N VAL A 193 3.66 10.02 21.56
CA VAL A 193 3.34 11.40 21.15
C VAL A 193 3.33 12.29 22.40
N ILE A 194 4.50 12.80 22.73
CA ILE A 194 4.74 13.65 23.88
C ILE A 194 5.11 14.99 23.30
N ARG A 195 4.10 15.83 23.17
CA ARG A 195 4.26 17.24 22.82
C ARG A 195 4.12 18.07 24.08
N CYS A 196 4.94 19.10 24.21
CA CYS A 196 4.80 20.08 25.26
C CYS A 196 3.96 21.27 24.79
N ASN A 197 3.25 21.92 25.72
CA ASN A 197 2.62 23.22 25.50
C ASN A 197 3.42 24.33 26.20
N CYS A 198 4.74 24.19 26.24
CA CYS A 198 5.61 25.17 26.86
C CYS A 198 5.55 26.50 26.08
N LYS A 199 5.26 27.57 26.81
CA LYS A 199 5.31 28.97 26.31
C LYS A 199 6.71 29.58 26.42
N GLN A 200 7.53 29.03 27.31
CA GLN A 200 8.90 29.43 27.55
C GLN A 200 9.86 28.35 27.05
N ASN A 201 11.16 28.62 27.16
CA ASN A 201 12.21 27.70 26.77
C ASN A 201 12.07 26.33 27.48
N CYS A 202 12.32 25.24 26.76
CA CYS A 202 12.12 23.86 27.26
C CYS A 202 13.33 23.32 28.04
N ASP A 203 13.88 24.11 28.96
CA ASP A 203 15.12 23.81 29.68
C ASP A 203 14.93 22.97 30.96
N SER A 204 13.68 22.72 31.37
CA SER A 204 13.37 21.99 32.61
C SER A 204 12.47 20.78 32.35
N ARG A 205 12.40 19.86 33.33
CA ARG A 205 11.48 18.71 33.30
C ARG A 205 9.99 19.08 33.41
N ARG A 206 9.66 20.39 33.44
CA ARG A 206 8.28 20.88 33.23
C ARG A 206 7.85 20.72 31.77
N CYS A 207 8.80 20.72 30.83
CA CYS A 207 8.54 20.30 29.46
C CYS A 207 8.29 18.79 29.41
N SER A 208 7.13 18.38 28.89
CA SER A 208 6.79 16.97 28.76
C SER A 208 7.73 16.23 27.82
N CYS A 209 8.20 16.86 26.73
CA CYS A 209 9.17 16.28 25.80
C CYS A 209 10.48 15.95 26.54
N ARG A 210 11.06 16.95 27.22
CA ARG A 210 12.29 16.80 28.01
C ARG A 210 12.14 15.79 29.15
N LYS A 211 11.00 15.79 29.86
CA LYS A 211 10.70 14.84 30.94
C LYS A 211 10.78 13.39 30.46
N HIS A 212 10.40 13.13 29.21
CA HIS A 212 10.40 11.79 28.61
C HIS A 212 11.58 11.55 27.67
N GLY A 213 12.57 12.44 27.66
CA GLY A 213 13.81 12.28 26.87
C GLY A 213 13.61 12.36 25.36
N ILE A 214 12.66 13.17 24.88
CA ILE A 214 12.43 13.40 23.44
C ILE A 214 12.62 14.89 23.15
N ASP A 215 13.11 15.20 21.95
CA ASP A 215 13.28 16.57 21.46
C ASP A 215 11.94 17.21 21.07
N CYS A 216 11.84 18.52 21.30
CA CYS A 216 10.73 19.35 20.86
C CYS A 216 10.81 19.54 19.34
N SER A 217 9.76 19.11 18.64
CA SER A 217 9.61 19.31 17.20
C SER A 217 8.61 20.43 16.87
N ALA A 218 8.43 20.72 15.58
CA ALA A 218 7.39 21.60 15.05
C ALA A 218 5.96 21.23 15.50
N SER A 219 5.75 20.01 16.01
CA SER A 219 4.46 19.55 16.54
C SER A 219 4.18 19.95 18.00
N CYS A 220 5.16 20.55 18.70
CA CYS A 220 4.97 21.10 20.05
C CYS A 220 4.18 22.41 20.02
N GLY A 221 3.44 22.70 21.10
CA GLY A 221 2.44 23.77 21.17
C GLY A 221 2.97 25.16 20.78
N GLU A 222 3.50 25.91 21.75
CA GLU A 222 4.03 27.25 21.48
C GLU A 222 5.53 27.25 21.15
N CYS A 223 6.34 26.39 21.78
CA CYS A 223 7.78 26.35 21.49
C CYS A 223 8.11 25.91 20.05
N ARG A 224 7.30 25.01 19.44
CA ARG A 224 7.43 24.51 18.06
C ARG A 224 8.85 24.06 17.64
N GLY A 225 9.73 23.75 18.60
CA GLY A 225 11.15 23.51 18.34
C GLY A 225 11.93 24.72 17.81
N ILE A 226 11.34 25.91 17.74
CA ILE A 226 11.98 27.15 17.28
C ILE A 226 12.51 27.89 18.51
N ASN A 227 13.81 28.25 18.51
CA ASN A 227 14.48 28.86 19.66
C ASN A 227 14.26 28.07 20.98
N CYS A 228 14.23 26.74 20.86
CA CYS A 228 13.94 25.82 21.94
C CYS A 228 15.22 25.07 22.33
N SER A 229 15.63 25.16 23.59
CA SER A 229 16.81 24.45 24.12
C SER A 229 16.68 22.92 24.13
N ASN A 230 15.48 22.40 23.88
CA ASN A 230 15.21 20.96 23.78
C ASN A 230 14.86 20.56 22.34
N SER A 231 15.21 21.35 21.31
CA SER A 231 15.12 20.90 19.91
C SER A 231 16.49 20.51 19.37
N SER A 232 16.53 19.42 18.62
CA SER A 232 17.68 19.02 17.80
C SER A 232 17.62 19.73 16.46
N ILE A 233 18.77 20.19 15.97
CA ILE A 233 18.94 20.58 14.57
C ILE A 233 18.85 19.27 13.79
N VAL A 234 17.87 19.13 12.90
CA VAL A 234 17.73 17.93 12.07
C VAL A 234 19.05 17.71 11.32
N THR A 235 19.74 16.61 11.61
CA THR A 235 20.98 16.24 10.92
C THR A 235 20.71 15.08 9.96
N GLN A 236 21.56 14.94 8.96
CA GLN A 236 21.43 13.98 7.86
C GLN A 236 21.13 12.54 8.32
N SER A 237 21.60 12.15 9.52
CA SER A 237 21.42 10.80 10.10
C SER A 237 19.98 10.46 10.49
N ASP A 238 19.11 11.44 10.76
CA ASP A 238 17.69 11.17 11.11
C ASP A 238 16.86 10.74 9.88
N LEU A 239 17.40 10.91 8.68
CA LEU A 239 16.82 10.41 7.42
C LEU A 239 17.17 8.95 7.15
N ASP A 240 18.24 8.45 7.76
CA ASP A 240 18.73 7.07 7.56
C ASP A 240 17.99 6.05 8.46
N ASP A 241 17.23 6.52 9.45
CA ASP A 241 16.39 5.74 10.38
C ASP A 241 14.89 5.72 10.00
N LEU A 242 14.53 6.26 8.82
CA LEU A 242 13.19 6.22 8.21
C LEU A 242 13.07 5.07 7.20
#